data_AF-A0A0M5J137-F1
#
_entry.id   AF-A0A0M5J137-F1
#
_cell.length_a   1.000
_cell.length_b   1.000
_cell.length_c   1.000
_cell.angle_alpha   90.00
_cell.angle_beta   90.00
_cell.angle_gamma   90.00
#
_symmetry.space_group_name_H-M   'P 1'
#
loop_
_entity.id
_entity.type
_entity.pdbx_description
1 polymer ?
#
loop_
_entity_poly.entity_id
_entity_poly.type
_entity_poly.pdbx_seq_one_letter_code
_entity_poly.pdbx_strand_id
1 'polypeptide(L)'
;MSSESTEAWAGWYRDRQGAESVTISASGGQLRTSIRGVVYEGATFAALRAVGASQVLASCVLEWDMPLPVHADGTVQQATLSCLLTLGEPTGKEPPLDRSDLNLTLHYGGAAYEAGVGDGDFDDALGRIRRQLPPGAELGRREPAQA
;
A
#
# COMPACT_ATOMS: atom_id res chain seq x y z
N MET A 1 -0.95 -16.58 -23.21
CA MET A 1 0.21 -16.10 -22.45
C MET A 1 -0.23 -14.83 -21.75
N SER A 2 -0.78 -14.94 -20.54
CA SER A 2 -1.15 -13.76 -19.75
C SER A 2 0.14 -13.16 -19.23
N SER A 3 0.51 -11.98 -19.71
CA SER A 3 1.59 -11.20 -19.12
C SER A 3 1.22 -10.95 -17.66
N GLU A 4 1.95 -11.57 -16.73
CA GLU A 4 1.80 -11.22 -15.33
C GLU A 4 2.34 -9.80 -15.18
N SER A 5 1.45 -8.83 -14.96
CA SER A 5 1.85 -7.44 -14.75
C SER A 5 2.48 -7.33 -13.36
N THR A 6 3.80 -7.10 -13.33
CA THR A 6 4.50 -6.73 -12.10
C THR A 6 4.43 -5.22 -11.93
N GLU A 7 3.87 -4.76 -10.82
CA GLU A 7 3.89 -3.36 -10.41
C GLU A 7 4.99 -3.15 -9.37
N ALA A 8 5.64 -1.99 -9.36
CA ALA A 8 6.66 -1.64 -8.38
C ALA A 8 6.53 -0.18 -7.95
N TRP A 9 6.64 0.07 -6.65
CA TRP A 9 6.52 1.42 -6.08
C TRP A 9 7.72 1.68 -5.17
N ALA A 10 8.32 2.85 -5.32
CA ALA A 10 9.33 3.34 -4.40
C ALA A 10 8.65 3.78 -3.10
N GLY A 11 9.31 3.53 -1.98
CA GLY A 11 8.80 3.89 -0.67
C GLY A 11 9.91 4.03 0.37
N TRP A 12 9.47 4.25 1.60
CA TRP A 12 10.32 4.35 2.78
C TRP A 12 9.82 3.39 3.85
N TYR A 13 10.77 2.66 4.43
CA TYR A 13 10.58 1.94 5.68
C TYR A 13 11.23 2.73 6.80
N ARG A 14 10.58 2.80 7.97
CA ARG A 14 11.12 3.44 9.16
C ARG A 14 10.81 2.63 10.40
N ASP A 15 11.82 2.41 11.22
CA ASP A 15 11.70 1.84 12.57
C ASP A 15 12.58 2.60 13.58
N ARG A 16 12.72 2.05 14.79
CA ARG A 16 13.57 2.63 15.84
C ARG A 16 15.06 2.71 15.50
N GLN A 17 15.54 2.01 14.48
CA GLN A 17 16.95 2.01 14.05
C GLN A 17 17.20 3.01 12.92
N GLY A 18 16.15 3.59 12.32
CA GLY A 18 16.25 4.60 11.27
C GLY A 18 15.32 4.33 10.11
N ALA A 19 15.59 5.02 8.99
CA ALA A 19 14.83 4.90 7.75
C ALA A 19 15.70 4.29 6.63
N GLU A 20 15.06 3.54 5.74
CA GLU A 20 15.67 3.07 4.49
C GLU A 20 14.70 3.19 3.32
N SER A 21 15.22 3.43 2.13
CA SER A 21 14.44 3.38 0.90
C SER A 21 14.13 1.92 0.55
N VAL A 22 12.89 1.64 0.19
CA VAL A 22 12.44 0.31 -0.20
C VAL A 22 11.76 0.36 -1.57
N THR A 23 11.71 -0.80 -2.23
CA THR A 23 10.81 -1.04 -3.36
C THR A 23 9.77 -2.04 -2.91
N ILE A 24 8.50 -1.72 -3.14
CA ILE A 24 7.38 -2.63 -2.92
C ILE A 24 6.89 -3.08 -4.29
N SER A 25 6.87 -4.38 -4.54
CA SER A 25 6.40 -4.96 -5.79
C SER A 25 5.15 -5.81 -5.58
N ALA A 26 4.21 -5.73 -6.52
CA ALA A 26 3.06 -6.61 -6.61
C ALA A 26 3.15 -7.45 -7.89
N SER A 27 3.06 -8.77 -7.77
CA SER A 27 2.94 -9.69 -8.92
C SER A 27 1.98 -10.82 -8.55
N GLY A 28 1.03 -11.13 -9.43
CA GLY A 28 0.13 -12.28 -9.23
C GLY A 28 -0.71 -12.23 -7.94
N GLY A 29 -0.98 -11.03 -7.40
CA GLY A 29 -1.69 -10.85 -6.12
C GLY A 29 -0.80 -11.01 -4.87
N GLN A 30 0.51 -11.20 -5.06
CA GLN A 30 1.49 -11.27 -3.98
C GLN A 30 2.27 -9.96 -3.90
N LEU A 31 2.36 -9.38 -2.71
CA LEU A 31 3.24 -8.28 -2.40
C LEU A 31 4.61 -8.80 -1.94
N ARG A 32 5.66 -8.07 -2.32
CA ARG A 32 7.04 -8.37 -1.96
C ARG A 32 7.83 -7.09 -1.73
N THR A 33 8.68 -7.08 -0.71
CA THR A 33 9.64 -6.00 -0.46
C THR A 33 10.91 -6.54 0.20
N SER A 34 11.99 -5.77 0.18
CA SER A 34 13.25 -6.10 0.86
C SER A 34 13.63 -4.96 1.81
N ILE A 35 13.83 -5.31 3.08
CA ILE A 35 14.11 -4.39 4.18
C ILE A 35 15.36 -4.91 4.89
N ARG A 36 16.45 -4.14 4.90
CA ARG A 36 17.78 -4.51 5.44
C ARG A 36 18.27 -5.89 5.01
N GLY A 37 18.00 -6.27 3.76
CA GLY A 37 18.38 -7.56 3.19
C GLY A 37 17.46 -8.73 3.54
N VAL A 38 16.38 -8.49 4.29
CA VAL A 38 15.33 -9.48 4.56
C VAL A 38 14.19 -9.27 3.58
N VAL A 39 13.84 -10.33 2.86
CA VAL A 39 12.69 -10.32 1.92
C VAL A 39 11.42 -10.60 2.71
N TYR A 40 10.39 -9.78 2.48
CA TYR A 40 9.06 -9.96 3.03
C TYR A 40 8.05 -10.18 1.92
N GLU A 41 7.14 -11.12 2.11
CA GLU A 41 6.08 -11.48 1.17
C GLU A 41 4.73 -11.68 1.86
N GLY A 42 3.63 -11.31 1.20
CA GLY A 42 2.28 -11.48 1.72
C GLY A 42 1.20 -11.08 0.72
N ALA A 43 -0.05 -11.48 0.97
CA ALA A 43 -1.19 -11.11 0.13
C ALA A 43 -1.65 -9.65 0.36
N THR A 44 -1.34 -9.09 1.52
CA THR A 44 -1.64 -7.70 1.90
C THR A 44 -0.43 -7.08 2.59
N PHE A 45 -0.37 -5.74 2.63
CA PHE A 45 0.75 -5.04 3.26
C PHE A 45 0.85 -5.35 4.77
N ALA A 46 -0.30 -5.48 5.45
CA ALA A 46 -0.37 -5.87 6.86
C ALA A 46 -0.01 -7.35 7.12
N ALA A 47 -0.03 -8.19 6.08
CA ALA A 47 0.25 -9.62 6.17
C ALA A 47 1.66 -9.99 5.66
N LEU A 48 2.55 -9.00 5.48
CA LEU A 48 3.94 -9.23 5.07
C LEU A 48 4.72 -10.04 6.12
N ARG A 49 5.30 -11.15 5.69
CA ARG A 49 6.11 -12.07 6.50
C ARG A 49 7.47 -12.30 5.88
N ALA A 50 8.49 -12.43 6.71
CA ALA A 50 9.84 -12.70 6.25
C ALA A 50 9.91 -14.05 5.51
N VAL A 51 10.48 -14.07 4.32
CA VAL A 51 10.67 -15.32 3.55
C VAL A 51 11.72 -16.18 4.25
N GLY A 52 11.40 -17.45 4.47
CA GLY A 52 12.28 -18.40 5.15
C GLY A 52 12.34 -18.24 6.68
N ALA A 53 11.52 -17.36 7.26
CA ALA A 53 11.37 -17.19 8.70
C ALA A 53 9.89 -17.00 9.08
N SER A 54 9.56 -17.14 10.37
CA SER A 54 8.19 -16.89 10.87
C SER A 54 7.97 -15.45 11.33
N GLN A 55 8.97 -14.57 11.17
CA GLN A 55 8.92 -13.20 11.64
C GLN A 55 7.95 -12.36 10.80
N VAL A 56 7.05 -11.67 11.49
CA VAL A 56 6.18 -10.64 10.90
C VAL A 56 6.91 -9.31 10.82
N LEU A 57 6.56 -8.49 9.84
CA LEU A 57 6.97 -7.10 9.83
C LEU A 57 6.21 -6.35 10.94
N ALA A 58 6.93 -5.64 11.81
CA ALA A 58 6.37 -5.05 13.03
C ALA A 58 7.16 -3.82 13.49
N SER A 59 6.56 -3.05 14.39
CA SER A 59 7.15 -1.89 15.07
C SER A 59 7.74 -0.86 14.10
N CYS A 60 7.05 -0.63 12.99
CA CYS A 60 7.56 0.16 11.88
C CYS A 60 6.46 0.94 11.16
N VAL A 61 6.90 1.83 10.29
CA VAL A 61 6.08 2.57 9.33
C VAL A 61 6.56 2.26 7.93
N LEU A 62 5.63 2.02 7.03
CA LEU A 62 5.85 1.93 5.59
C LEU A 62 5.09 3.06 4.89
N GLU A 63 5.80 3.80 4.05
CA GLU A 63 5.26 4.92 3.26
C GLU A 63 5.57 4.68 1.79
N TRP A 64 4.58 4.77 0.91
CA TRP A 64 4.80 4.67 -0.53
C TRP A 64 3.72 5.41 -1.32
N ASP A 65 4.06 5.83 -2.53
CA ASP A 65 3.15 6.48 -3.46
C ASP A 65 2.86 5.57 -4.64
N MET A 66 1.59 5.52 -5.06
CA MET A 66 1.17 4.76 -6.23
C MET A 66 0.46 5.69 -7.22
N PRO A 67 0.80 5.62 -8.53
CA PRO A 67 -0.03 6.24 -9.55
C PRO A 67 -1.40 5.54 -9.56
N LEU A 68 -2.47 6.34 -9.53
CA LEU A 68 -3.83 5.84 -9.61
C LEU A 68 -4.62 6.65 -10.62
N PRO A 69 -5.00 6.06 -11.77
CA PRO A 69 -5.84 6.74 -12.74
C PRO A 69 -7.21 7.08 -12.14
N VAL A 70 -7.74 8.25 -12.47
CA VAL A 70 -9.11 8.66 -12.17
C VAL A 70 -9.81 9.00 -13.48
N HIS A 71 -10.93 8.33 -13.75
CA HIS A 71 -11.77 8.59 -14.90
C HIS A 71 -12.83 9.62 -14.53
N ALA A 72 -12.86 10.76 -15.22
CA ALA A 72 -13.87 11.80 -15.02
C ALA A 72 -14.15 12.52 -16.35
N ASP A 73 -15.41 12.81 -16.64
CA ASP A 73 -15.85 13.53 -17.84
C ASP A 73 -15.30 12.96 -19.16
N GLY A 74 -15.18 11.63 -19.23
CA GLY A 74 -14.64 10.92 -20.40
C GLY A 74 -13.11 11.06 -20.58
N THR A 75 -12.41 11.64 -19.60
CA THR A 75 -10.95 11.78 -19.58
C THR A 75 -10.33 10.93 -18.48
N VAL A 76 -9.06 10.55 -18.66
CA VAL A 76 -8.25 9.92 -17.62
C VAL A 76 -7.28 10.96 -17.08
N GLN A 77 -7.34 11.19 -15.78
CA GLN A 77 -6.43 12.05 -15.04
C GLN A 77 -5.59 11.19 -14.11
N GLN A 78 -4.27 11.38 -14.15
CA GLN A 78 -3.36 10.67 -13.25
C GLN A 78 -3.40 11.34 -11.87
N ALA A 79 -3.73 10.56 -10.84
CA ALA A 79 -3.67 10.96 -9.45
C ALA A 79 -2.56 10.20 -8.72
N THR A 80 -2.18 10.70 -7.54
CA THR A 80 -1.24 10.02 -6.65
C THR A 80 -2.00 9.52 -5.43
N LEU A 81 -1.89 8.22 -5.15
CA LEU A 81 -2.36 7.61 -3.92
C LEU A 81 -1.18 7.42 -2.98
N SER A 82 -1.08 8.30 -1.99
CA SER A 82 -0.10 8.19 -0.90
C SER A 82 -0.61 7.25 0.17
N CYS A 83 0.24 6.29 0.54
CA CYS A 83 -0.09 5.21 1.48
C CYS A 83 0.84 5.28 2.68
N LEU A 84 0.26 5.23 3.88
CA LEU A 84 0.97 5.19 5.16
C LEU A 84 0.44 4.02 5.99
N LEU A 85 1.26 2.97 6.15
CA LEU A 85 0.96 1.82 6.99
C LEU A 85 1.79 1.88 8.27
N THR A 86 1.11 1.89 9.41
CA THR A 86 1.74 1.84 10.74
C THR A 86 1.51 0.46 11.36
N LEU A 87 2.59 -0.25 11.63
CA LEU A 87 2.57 -1.58 12.24
C LEU A 87 3.04 -1.50 13.69
N GLY A 88 2.26 -2.10 14.59
CA GLY A 88 2.55 -2.17 16.01
C GLY A 88 3.44 -3.36 16.40
N GLU A 89 3.39 -3.74 17.66
CA GLU A 89 4.23 -4.79 18.23
C GLU A 89 3.70 -6.20 17.91
N PRO A 90 4.57 -7.21 17.77
CA PRO A 90 4.15 -8.60 17.64
C PRO A 90 3.42 -9.10 18.90
N THR A 91 2.28 -9.76 18.73
CA THR A 91 1.48 -10.27 19.86
C THR A 91 1.76 -11.75 20.18
N GLY A 92 2.36 -12.49 19.25
CA GLY A 92 2.55 -13.94 19.34
C GLY A 92 1.26 -14.77 19.20
N LYS A 93 0.12 -14.15 18.85
CA LYS A 93 -1.20 -14.79 18.64
C LYS A 93 -1.83 -14.24 17.35
N GLU A 94 -3.07 -14.63 17.05
CA GLU A 94 -3.88 -14.00 15.99
C GLU A 94 -4.79 -12.91 16.60
N PRO A 95 -4.83 -11.68 16.04
CA PRO A 95 -3.99 -11.19 14.95
C PRO A 95 -2.51 -11.01 15.37
N PRO A 96 -1.55 -11.13 14.42
CA PRO A 96 -0.12 -11.19 14.72
C PRO A 96 0.47 -9.90 15.30
N LEU A 97 -0.21 -8.78 15.11
CA LEU A 97 0.18 -7.45 15.57
C LEU A 97 -0.92 -6.87 16.45
N ASP A 98 -0.54 -6.04 17.42
CA ASP A 98 -1.49 -5.32 18.27
C ASP A 98 -2.18 -4.16 17.53
N ARG A 99 -1.55 -3.70 16.44
CA ARG A 99 -1.99 -2.59 15.60
C ARG A 99 -1.52 -2.76 14.17
N SER A 100 -2.43 -2.44 13.25
CA SER A 100 -2.15 -2.27 11.83
C SER A 100 -3.07 -1.15 11.33
N ASP A 101 -2.54 0.05 11.18
CA ASP A 101 -3.32 1.21 10.75
C ASP A 101 -2.88 1.62 9.35
N LEU A 102 -3.82 1.65 8.41
CA LEU A 102 -3.56 2.12 7.05
C LEU A 102 -4.29 3.45 6.82
N ASN A 103 -3.53 4.45 6.40
CA ASN A 103 -4.03 5.73 5.93
C ASN A 103 -3.72 5.89 4.45
N LEU A 104 -4.74 6.26 3.68
CA LEU A 104 -4.64 6.56 2.27
C LEU A 104 -5.00 8.03 2.04
N THR A 105 -4.22 8.71 1.21
CA THR A 105 -4.51 10.06 0.72
C THR A 105 -4.44 10.06 -0.80
N LEU A 106 -5.57 10.33 -1.46
CA LEU A 106 -5.62 10.51 -2.91
C LEU A 106 -5.50 12.00 -3.24
N HIS A 107 -4.46 12.36 -3.98
CA HIS A 107 -4.27 13.68 -4.54
C HIS A 107 -4.86 13.74 -5.96
N TYR A 108 -6.04 14.35 -6.11
CA TYR A 108 -6.78 14.39 -7.36
C TYR A 108 -7.46 15.74 -7.58
N GLY A 109 -7.28 16.35 -8.76
CA GLY A 109 -7.97 17.59 -9.13
C GLY A 109 -7.64 18.79 -8.22
N GLY A 110 -6.47 18.81 -7.59
CA GLY A 110 -6.08 19.82 -6.60
C GLY A 110 -6.69 19.63 -5.20
N ALA A 111 -7.46 18.56 -4.98
CA ALA A 111 -8.00 18.16 -3.69
C ALA A 111 -7.28 16.94 -3.13
N ALA A 112 -7.40 16.74 -1.82
CA ALA A 112 -6.95 15.56 -1.09
C ALA A 112 -8.17 14.82 -0.51
N TYR A 113 -8.26 13.52 -0.77
CA TYR A 113 -9.32 12.65 -0.25
C TYR A 113 -8.68 11.61 0.66
N GLU A 114 -9.10 11.56 1.91
CA GLU A 114 -8.40 10.80 2.96
C GLU A 114 -9.27 9.69 3.53
N ALA A 115 -8.67 8.54 3.80
CA ALA A 115 -9.33 7.45 4.51
C ALA A 115 -8.34 6.67 5.37
N GLY A 116 -8.72 6.45 6.63
CA GLY A 116 -8.02 5.56 7.56
C GLY A 116 -8.87 4.33 7.89
N VAL A 117 -8.20 3.18 8.03
CA VAL A 117 -8.81 1.93 8.55
C VAL A 117 -7.89 1.29 9.58
N GLY A 118 -8.52 0.70 10.60
CA GLY A 118 -7.86 -0.31 11.43
C GLY A 118 -7.71 -1.61 10.66
N ASP A 119 -6.82 -2.47 11.13
CA ASP A 119 -6.43 -3.77 10.54
C ASP A 119 -5.61 -3.70 9.23
N GLY A 120 -5.47 -2.52 8.64
CA GLY A 120 -4.66 -2.29 7.45
C GLY A 120 -5.31 -2.79 6.15
N ASP A 121 -6.64 -2.87 6.10
CA ASP A 121 -7.40 -3.28 4.92
C ASP A 121 -7.36 -2.23 3.80
N PHE A 122 -6.56 -2.51 2.77
CA PHE A 122 -6.39 -1.60 1.64
C PHE A 122 -7.69 -1.37 0.85
N ASP A 123 -8.50 -2.40 0.66
CA ASP A 123 -9.69 -2.30 -0.19
C ASP A 123 -10.83 -1.55 0.52
N ASP A 124 -10.96 -1.69 1.85
CA ASP A 124 -11.91 -0.86 2.61
C ASP A 124 -11.50 0.62 2.60
N ALA A 125 -10.21 0.90 2.84
CA ALA A 125 -9.70 2.28 2.79
C ALA A 125 -9.91 2.91 1.40
N LEU A 126 -9.61 2.17 0.33
CA LEU A 126 -9.84 2.63 -1.04
C LEU A 126 -11.34 2.81 -1.34
N GLY A 127 -12.19 1.91 -0.85
CA GLY A 127 -13.64 2.01 -0.94
C GLY A 127 -14.21 3.26 -0.25
N ARG A 128 -13.60 3.70 0.85
CA ARG A 128 -13.92 4.98 1.51
C ARG A 128 -13.51 6.18 0.65
N ILE A 129 -12.33 6.18 0.04
CA ILE A 129 -11.91 7.24 -0.89
C ILE A 129 -12.87 7.32 -2.09
N ARG A 130 -13.23 6.17 -2.69
CA ARG A 130 -14.15 6.12 -3.84
C ARG A 130 -15.49 6.82 -3.56
N ARG A 131 -16.01 6.70 -2.34
CA ARG A 131 -17.27 7.34 -1.92
C ARG A 131 -17.16 8.85 -1.70
N GLN A 132 -15.95 9.38 -1.57
CA GLN A 132 -15.70 10.81 -1.39
C GLN A 132 -15.46 11.55 -2.71
N LEU A 133 -15.25 10.82 -3.80
CA LEU A 133 -14.94 11.42 -5.09
C LEU A 133 -16.10 12.29 -5.61
N PRO A 134 -15.79 13.33 -6.41
CA PRO A 134 -16.80 14.11 -7.10
C PRO A 134 -17.73 13.23 -7.96
N PRO A 135 -19.00 13.61 -8.15
CA PRO A 135 -19.90 12.88 -9.03
C PRO A 135 -19.29 12.69 -10.42
N GLY A 136 -19.38 11.47 -10.95
CA GLY A 136 -18.82 11.11 -12.26
C GLY A 136 -17.33 10.78 -12.26
N ALA A 137 -16.62 10.91 -11.13
CA ALA A 137 -15.25 10.46 -10.98
C ALA A 137 -15.17 9.01 -10.48
N GLU A 138 -14.38 8.17 -11.14
CA GLU A 138 -14.18 6.77 -10.80
C GLU A 138 -12.69 6.41 -10.77
N LEU A 139 -12.25 5.62 -9.79
CA LEU A 139 -10.88 5.11 -9.75
C LEU A 139 -10.69 4.04 -10.82
N GLY A 140 -9.66 4.20 -11.64
CA GLY A 140 -9.20 3.23 -12.63
C GLY A 140 -8.40 2.10 -11.99
N ARG A 141 -7.98 1.14 -12.83
CA ARG A 141 -7.00 0.13 -12.39
C ARG A 141 -5.63 0.79 -12.23
N ARG A 142 -4.87 0.31 -11.24
CA ARG A 142 -3.47 0.67 -11.05
C ARG A 142 -2.72 0.33 -12.35
N GLU A 143 -1.92 1.28 -12.82
CA GLU A 143 -1.01 1.03 -13.92
C GLU A 143 0.35 0.62 -13.33
N PRO A 144 1.04 -0.36 -13.93
CA PRO A 144 2.38 -0.69 -13.50
C PRO A 144 3.28 0.54 -13.67
N ALA A 145 4.02 0.88 -12.62
CA ALA A 145 5.06 1.90 -12.74
C ALA A 145 6.04 1.48 -13.85
N GLN A 146 6.29 2.38 -14.80
CA GLN A 146 7.31 2.16 -15.82
C GLN A 146 8.68 2.08 -15.12
N ALA A 147 9.36 0.95 -15.31
CA ALA A 147 10.71 0.65 -14.82
C ALA A 147 11.78 1.54 -15.44
#